data_AF-A0A195B900-F1
#
_entry.id   AF-A0A195B900-F1
#
_cell.length_a   1.000
_cell.length_b   1.000
_cell.length_c   1.000
_cell.angle_alpha   90.00
_cell.angle_beta   90.00
_cell.angle_gamma   90.00
#
_symmetry.space_group_name_H-M   'P 1'
#
loop_
_entity.id
_entity.type
_entity.pdbx_description
1 polymer ?
#
loop_
_entity_poly.entity_id
_entity_poly.type
_entity_poly.pdbx_seq_one_letter_code
_entity_poly.pdbx_strand_id
1 'polypeptide(L)'
;MSRQQDTRIFSIGSLVLTPKQDEFCYYEDMTETELQQVLENVIYSNLFLRLENDIFERYLVRRNPESIQTIAQILESAKRVQKLAPQHSRTSPVISASGSLVNVRDKDSASIASVTPSRHVTPSLLTVRIPSGGSKSVHLLLQFHRLQLQLHFLLNRRITYTQRIEMVNIEIRELQKKLKKIEQISIKKKIYLRARIEENQISICEIFKNREEFEENVVQKGIDSITGKIPAEKFIRFIEDSLKVVDIITEQIRLKMTTIKCQIRKVKLQLRHREELGEALRVIDFEQLKIENQICVQKIDEKNQYLLGMKRFAETFDFFVNKLNHEVEFIIGRYNITLSKHKKKVDGLMLIMNQVKNKIVSKKQEIVKLQSKQIATKIEIDKEEKQLKSITELINNFEIPNIVDSIKLRMKLQELQRIHKRLSREREIQRLTFKSRK
;
A
#
# COMPACT_ATOMS: atom_id res chain seq x y z
N MET A 1 40.51 -27.31 -10.39
CA MET A 1 39.73 -27.83 -9.25
C MET A 1 38.26 -27.61 -9.55
N SER A 2 37.67 -28.64 -10.11
CA SER A 2 36.37 -28.69 -10.75
C SER A 2 35.25 -28.69 -9.71
N ARG A 3 34.19 -27.92 -9.94
CA ARG A 3 32.86 -28.21 -9.37
C ARG A 3 31.88 -28.33 -10.54
N GLN A 4 31.83 -29.54 -11.09
CA GLN A 4 30.72 -30.00 -11.92
C GLN A 4 29.46 -29.98 -11.05
N GLN A 5 28.49 -29.14 -11.41
CA GLN A 5 27.12 -29.27 -10.94
C GLN A 5 26.44 -30.31 -11.84
N ASP A 6 26.27 -31.52 -11.32
CA ASP A 6 25.50 -32.58 -11.96
C ASP A 6 24.03 -32.15 -12.05
N THR A 7 23.68 -31.61 -13.21
CA THR A 7 22.30 -31.43 -13.65
C THR A 7 21.75 -32.82 -13.99
N ARG A 8 21.00 -33.42 -13.06
CA ARG A 8 20.25 -34.66 -13.31
C ARG A 8 19.10 -34.35 -14.27
N ILE A 9 19.40 -34.45 -15.56
CA ILE A 9 18.43 -34.58 -16.64
C ILE A 9 17.72 -35.93 -16.44
N PHE A 10 16.52 -35.92 -15.84
CA PHE A 10 15.69 -37.11 -15.81
C PHE A 10 15.09 -37.33 -17.20
N SER A 11 15.68 -38.30 -17.89
CA SER A 11 15.24 -38.88 -19.14
C SER A 11 13.77 -39.28 -19.04
N ILE A 12 12.91 -38.65 -19.85
CA ILE A 12 11.52 -39.06 -20.07
C ILE A 12 11.58 -40.30 -20.98
N GLY A 13 11.95 -41.42 -20.37
CA GLY A 13 11.88 -42.74 -20.97
C GLY A 13 10.45 -43.24 -20.94
N SER A 14 9.81 -43.26 -22.11
CA SER A 14 8.71 -44.16 -22.50
C SER A 14 8.16 -45.06 -21.38
N LEU A 15 7.16 -44.58 -20.64
CA LEU A 15 6.35 -45.43 -19.77
C LEU A 15 5.39 -46.24 -20.65
N VAL A 16 5.93 -47.38 -21.09
CA VAL A 16 5.20 -48.49 -21.69
C VAL A 16 4.22 -49.00 -20.64
N LEU A 17 2.94 -48.64 -20.77
CA LEU A 17 1.85 -49.34 -20.09
C LEU A 17 1.76 -50.77 -20.63
N THR A 18 2.50 -51.69 -20.01
CA THR A 18 2.15 -53.12 -19.96
C THR A 18 1.23 -53.34 -18.76
N PRO A 19 0.07 -54.00 -18.91
CA PRO A 19 -0.73 -54.37 -17.75
C PRO A 19 -0.07 -55.59 -17.10
N LYS A 20 0.83 -55.35 -16.13
CA LYS A 20 1.25 -56.38 -15.19
C LYS A 20 0.43 -56.21 -13.91
N GLN A 21 -0.20 -57.30 -13.49
CA GLN A 21 -1.20 -57.39 -12.41
C GLN A 21 -0.64 -57.17 -10.98
N ASP A 22 0.52 -56.52 -10.82
CA ASP A 22 1.21 -56.38 -9.52
C ASP A 22 1.47 -54.90 -9.15
N GLU A 23 0.46 -54.03 -9.29
CA GLU A 23 0.58 -52.57 -9.04
C GLU A 23 -0.29 -52.09 -7.86
N PHE A 24 -0.71 -52.99 -6.95
CA PHE A 24 -1.59 -52.63 -5.82
C PHE A 24 -0.88 -52.26 -4.51
N CYS A 25 0.45 -52.39 -4.40
CA CYS A 25 1.19 -52.15 -3.15
C CYS A 25 1.99 -50.83 -3.09
N TYR A 26 1.97 -49.98 -4.11
CA TYR A 26 2.87 -48.81 -4.17
C TYR A 26 2.38 -47.56 -3.41
N TYR A 27 1.13 -47.56 -2.93
CA TYR A 27 0.51 -46.40 -2.29
C TYR A 27 0.36 -46.54 -0.77
N GLU A 28 0.49 -47.76 -0.24
CA GLU A 28 0.34 -48.02 1.21
C GLU A 28 1.58 -47.61 2.01
N ASP A 29 2.77 -47.58 1.37
CA ASP A 29 4.05 -47.23 2.00
C ASP A 29 4.48 -45.76 1.80
N MET A 30 3.68 -44.95 1.10
CA MET A 30 4.01 -43.55 0.77
C MET A 30 3.58 -42.59 1.89
N THR A 31 4.42 -41.61 2.20
CA THR A 31 4.07 -40.55 3.15
C THR A 31 2.96 -39.65 2.60
N GLU A 32 2.17 -39.01 3.46
CA GLU A 32 1.03 -38.16 3.07
C GLU A 32 1.44 -37.04 2.07
N THR A 33 2.66 -36.53 2.21
CA THR A 33 3.26 -35.54 1.30
C THR A 33 3.56 -36.12 -0.08
N GLU A 34 4.04 -37.36 -0.16
CA GLU A 34 4.30 -38.04 -1.43
C GLU A 34 3.00 -38.40 -2.15
N LEU A 35 1.96 -38.77 -1.39
CA LEU A 35 0.63 -39.04 -1.94
C LEU A 35 -0.01 -37.78 -2.53
N GLN A 36 0.10 -36.63 -1.85
CA GLN A 36 -0.36 -35.34 -2.37
C GLN A 36 0.38 -34.98 -3.67
N GLN A 37 1.70 -35.15 -3.71
CA GLN A 37 2.49 -34.88 -4.91
C GLN A 37 2.10 -35.80 -6.08
N VAL A 38 1.84 -37.08 -5.82
CA VAL A 38 1.37 -38.02 -6.85
C VAL A 38 -0.03 -37.64 -7.35
N LEU A 39 -0.93 -37.24 -6.46
CA LEU A 39 -2.26 -36.77 -6.84
C LEU A 39 -2.19 -35.52 -7.73
N GLU A 40 -1.37 -34.53 -7.36
CA GLU A 40 -1.14 -33.35 -8.19
C GLU A 40 -0.57 -33.71 -9.57
N ASN A 41 0.44 -34.59 -9.61
CA ASN A 41 1.02 -35.08 -10.86
C ASN A 41 -0.02 -35.77 -11.76
N VAL A 42 -0.94 -36.55 -11.17
CA VAL A 42 -2.04 -37.20 -11.90
C VAL A 42 -3.04 -36.16 -12.42
N ILE A 43 -3.37 -35.13 -11.64
CA ILE A 43 -4.25 -34.04 -12.07
C ILE A 43 -3.63 -33.28 -13.25
N TYR A 44 -2.35 -32.89 -13.14
CA TYR A 44 -1.62 -32.23 -14.23
C TYR A 44 -1.54 -33.10 -15.49
N SER A 45 -1.27 -34.40 -15.33
CA SER A 45 -1.23 -35.34 -16.45
C SER A 45 -2.58 -35.47 -17.15
N ASN A 46 -3.69 -35.54 -16.38
CA ASN A 46 -5.04 -35.57 -16.94
C ASN A 46 -5.38 -34.26 -17.68
N LEU A 47 -4.97 -33.11 -17.15
CA LEU A 47 -5.15 -31.82 -17.81
C LEU A 47 -4.38 -31.77 -19.14
N PHE A 48 -3.12 -32.21 -19.14
CA PHE A 48 -2.30 -32.26 -20.35
C PHE A 48 -2.92 -33.17 -21.42
N LEU A 49 -3.34 -34.37 -21.04
CA LEU A 49 -4.01 -35.31 -21.93
C LEU A 49 -5.31 -34.72 -22.49
N ARG A 50 -6.08 -33.97 -21.69
CA ARG A 50 -7.30 -33.32 -22.15
C ARG A 50 -7.01 -32.24 -23.19
N LEU A 51 -6.01 -31.40 -22.95
CA LEU A 51 -5.61 -30.34 -23.89
C LEU A 51 -5.05 -30.93 -25.18
N GLU A 52 -4.26 -31.98 -25.06
CA GLU A 52 -3.71 -32.71 -26.20
C GLU A 52 -4.82 -33.36 -27.04
N ASN A 53 -5.78 -34.04 -26.39
CA ASN A 53 -6.93 -34.61 -27.08
C ASN A 53 -7.75 -33.52 -27.79
N ASP A 54 -7.97 -32.36 -27.17
CA ASP A 54 -8.67 -31.23 -27.79
C ASP A 54 -7.93 -30.67 -29.03
N ILE A 55 -6.59 -30.66 -29.02
CA ILE A 55 -5.79 -30.30 -30.21
C ILE A 55 -5.98 -31.35 -31.32
N PHE A 56 -5.92 -32.63 -30.97
CA PHE A 56 -6.05 -33.71 -31.96
C PHE A 56 -7.46 -33.83 -32.52
N GLU A 57 -8.48 -33.65 -31.69
CA GLU A 57 -9.87 -33.58 -32.15
C GLU A 57 -10.05 -32.42 -33.14
N ARG A 58 -9.58 -31.21 -32.79
CA ARG A 58 -9.66 -30.05 -33.70
C ARG A 58 -8.89 -30.26 -35.00
N TYR A 59 -7.76 -30.95 -34.96
CA TYR A 59 -6.99 -31.31 -36.15
C TYR A 59 -7.72 -32.35 -37.01
N LEU A 60 -8.24 -33.42 -36.39
CA LEU A 60 -8.94 -34.52 -37.07
C LEU A 60 -10.28 -34.06 -37.64
N VAL A 61 -11.05 -33.21 -36.95
CA VAL A 61 -12.29 -32.62 -37.47
C VAL A 61 -12.06 -31.91 -38.80
N ARG A 62 -10.93 -31.20 -38.95
CA ARG A 62 -10.63 -30.45 -40.17
C ARG A 62 -10.10 -31.31 -41.30
N ARG A 63 -9.36 -32.39 -40.99
CA ARG A 63 -8.67 -33.20 -42.00
C ARG A 63 -9.44 -34.46 -42.37
N ASN A 64 -10.04 -35.15 -41.39
CA ASN A 64 -10.73 -36.43 -41.52
C ASN A 64 -11.94 -36.53 -40.56
N PRO A 65 -13.08 -35.88 -40.85
CA PRO A 65 -14.25 -35.89 -39.96
C PRO A 65 -14.82 -37.30 -39.73
N GLU A 66 -14.78 -38.20 -40.72
CA GLU A 66 -15.24 -39.60 -40.57
C GLU A 66 -14.48 -40.38 -39.48
N SER A 67 -13.21 -40.03 -39.26
CA SER A 67 -12.36 -40.67 -38.25
C SER A 67 -12.81 -40.32 -36.83
N ILE A 68 -13.30 -39.10 -36.59
CA ILE A 68 -13.77 -38.69 -35.26
C ILE A 68 -15.11 -39.37 -34.91
N GLN A 69 -15.98 -39.54 -35.90
CA GLN A 69 -17.25 -40.23 -35.74
C GLN A 69 -17.03 -41.72 -35.41
N THR A 70 -16.06 -42.35 -36.09
CA THR A 70 -15.68 -43.74 -35.81
C THR A 70 -15.09 -43.89 -34.41
N ILE A 71 -14.21 -42.97 -33.98
CA ILE A 71 -13.65 -42.97 -32.62
C ILE A 71 -14.75 -42.78 -31.57
N ALA A 72 -15.71 -41.88 -31.80
CA ALA A 72 -16.83 -41.64 -30.89
C ALA A 72 -17.73 -42.90 -30.72
N GLN A 73 -18.05 -43.59 -31.82
CA GLN A 73 -18.82 -44.84 -31.80
C GLN A 73 -18.08 -45.95 -31.05
N ILE A 74 -16.76 -46.08 -31.26
CA ILE A 74 -15.92 -47.03 -30.54
C ILE A 74 -15.92 -46.71 -29.03
N LEU A 75 -15.73 -45.44 -28.64
CA LEU A 75 -15.79 -45.02 -27.25
C LEU A 75 -17.14 -45.30 -26.59
N GLU A 76 -18.24 -45.08 -27.31
CA GLU A 76 -19.59 -45.36 -26.82
C GLU A 76 -19.84 -46.87 -26.66
N SER A 77 -19.31 -47.69 -27.57
CA SER A 77 -19.35 -49.15 -27.43
C SER A 77 -18.49 -49.63 -26.24
N ALA A 78 -17.31 -49.05 -26.02
CA ALA A 78 -16.43 -49.37 -24.90
C ALA A 78 -17.05 -48.96 -23.55
N LYS A 79 -17.70 -47.79 -23.47
CA LYS A 79 -18.46 -47.36 -22.28
C LYS A 79 -19.60 -48.31 -21.96
N ARG A 80 -20.29 -48.85 -22.98
CA ARG A 80 -21.33 -49.87 -22.81
C ARG A 80 -20.75 -51.18 -22.26
N VAL A 81 -19.61 -51.63 -22.79
CA VAL A 81 -18.90 -52.83 -22.31
C VAL A 81 -18.38 -52.66 -20.87
N GLN A 82 -17.86 -51.48 -20.52
CA GLN A 82 -17.34 -51.21 -19.17
C GLN A 82 -18.46 -51.16 -18.11
N LYS A 83 -19.68 -50.73 -18.49
CA LYS A 83 -20.86 -50.83 -17.62
C LYS A 83 -21.38 -52.27 -17.42
N LEU A 84 -21.00 -53.19 -18.32
CA LEU A 84 -21.39 -54.60 -18.28
C LEU A 84 -20.30 -55.48 -17.64
N ALA A 85 -19.10 -54.96 -17.38
CA ALA A 85 -18.03 -55.67 -16.69
C ALA A 85 -18.34 -55.76 -15.17
N PRO A 86 -18.30 -56.95 -14.54
CA PRO A 86 -18.57 -57.08 -13.11
C PRO A 86 -17.50 -56.34 -12.31
N GLN A 87 -17.92 -55.38 -11.50
CA GLN A 87 -17.11 -54.83 -10.42
C GLN A 87 -16.76 -55.98 -9.47
N HIS A 88 -15.50 -56.41 -9.41
CA HIS A 88 -15.03 -57.35 -8.38
C HIS A 88 -15.00 -56.63 -7.02
N SER A 89 -16.16 -56.50 -6.39
CA SER A 89 -16.28 -56.17 -4.98
C SER A 89 -16.17 -57.45 -4.16
N ARG A 90 -15.07 -57.57 -3.40
CA ARG A 90 -14.91 -58.46 -2.26
C ARG A 90 -16.14 -58.38 -1.35
N THR A 91 -16.86 -59.49 -1.17
CA THR A 91 -17.66 -59.77 0.04
C THR A 91 -17.69 -61.28 0.27
N SER A 92 -17.21 -61.69 1.44
CA SER A 92 -17.21 -63.06 1.94
C SER A 92 -18.57 -63.44 2.57
N PRO A 93 -18.92 -64.74 2.66
CA PRO A 93 -20.30 -65.18 2.90
C PRO A 93 -20.60 -65.36 4.39
N VAL A 94 -21.77 -64.89 4.83
CA VAL A 94 -22.43 -65.38 6.05
C VAL A 94 -23.86 -65.78 5.71
N ILE A 95 -24.12 -67.05 5.95
CA ILE A 95 -25.39 -67.75 5.81
C ILE A 95 -26.31 -67.31 6.94
N SER A 96 -27.57 -67.02 6.66
CA SER A 96 -28.67 -67.25 7.61
C SER A 96 -30.00 -67.37 6.86
N ALA A 97 -30.64 -68.51 7.13
CA ALA A 97 -31.92 -68.94 6.62
C ALA A 97 -33.08 -68.31 7.39
N SER A 98 -34.24 -68.22 6.73
CA SER A 98 -35.63 -68.05 7.22
C SER A 98 -36.36 -67.16 6.20
N GLY A 99 -37.53 -67.43 5.65
CA GLY A 99 -38.53 -68.49 5.80
C GLY A 99 -39.75 -67.99 5.01
N SER A 100 -40.23 -68.81 4.07
CA SER A 100 -41.54 -68.86 3.42
C SER A 100 -42.53 -67.68 3.57
N LEU A 101 -43.06 -67.17 2.44
CA LEU A 101 -44.48 -67.37 2.08
C LEU A 101 -44.78 -66.98 0.63
N VAL A 102 -45.64 -67.78 0.04
CA VAL A 102 -46.09 -67.83 -1.36
C VAL A 102 -47.44 -67.10 -1.50
N ASN A 103 -47.61 -66.28 -2.54
CA ASN A 103 -48.72 -66.34 -3.52
C ASN A 103 -48.59 -65.15 -4.50
N VAL A 104 -48.34 -65.40 -5.79
CA VAL A 104 -49.26 -65.75 -6.91
C VAL A 104 -49.66 -64.50 -7.71
N ARG A 105 -49.48 -64.67 -9.02
CA ARG A 105 -49.36 -63.69 -10.11
C ARG A 105 -50.68 -63.03 -10.50
N ASP A 106 -50.57 -61.83 -11.09
CA ASP A 106 -51.38 -61.44 -12.25
C ASP A 106 -50.76 -60.27 -13.04
N LYS A 107 -50.84 -60.36 -14.39
CA LYS A 107 -51.02 -59.28 -15.39
C LYS A 107 -50.37 -59.55 -16.76
N ASP A 108 -51.18 -60.07 -17.67
CA ASP A 108 -51.74 -59.39 -18.85
C ASP A 108 -50.90 -58.34 -19.63
N SER A 109 -50.54 -58.79 -20.83
CA SER A 109 -50.91 -58.25 -22.15
C SER A 109 -50.51 -56.84 -22.62
N ALA A 110 -49.76 -56.89 -23.72
CA ALA A 110 -49.95 -56.18 -25.00
C ALA A 110 -49.60 -54.67 -25.11
N SER A 111 -48.53 -54.44 -25.87
CA SER A 111 -48.14 -53.18 -26.48
C SER A 111 -48.85 -52.97 -27.82
N ILE A 112 -49.23 -51.72 -28.13
CA ILE A 112 -49.63 -51.27 -29.47
C ILE A 112 -48.53 -50.38 -30.07
N ALA A 113 -48.35 -50.57 -31.37
CA ALA A 113 -47.31 -50.10 -32.26
C ALA A 113 -47.39 -48.60 -32.65
N SER A 114 -46.27 -48.12 -33.20
CA SER A 114 -46.28 -47.08 -34.24
C SER A 114 -45.22 -47.39 -35.29
N VAL A 115 -45.65 -47.48 -36.54
CA VAL A 115 -44.89 -47.79 -37.76
C VAL A 115 -44.50 -46.49 -38.46
N THR A 116 -43.30 -46.41 -39.03
CA THR A 116 -43.06 -45.82 -40.37
C THR A 116 -41.70 -46.27 -40.91
N PRO A 117 -41.53 -46.35 -42.25
CA PRO A 117 -40.55 -47.23 -42.89
C PRO A 117 -39.36 -46.47 -43.48
N SER A 118 -38.17 -47.08 -43.46
CA SER A 118 -37.08 -46.65 -44.34
C SER A 118 -36.30 -47.87 -44.83
N ARG A 119 -36.24 -47.98 -46.15
CA ARG A 119 -35.43 -48.92 -46.92
C ARG A 119 -33.97 -48.78 -46.51
N HIS A 120 -33.30 -49.89 -46.21
CA HIS A 120 -32.00 -50.23 -46.78
C HIS A 120 -31.64 -51.69 -46.43
N VAL A 121 -31.04 -52.32 -47.43
CA VAL A 121 -30.74 -53.74 -47.58
C VAL A 121 -29.80 -54.23 -46.48
N THR A 122 -30.27 -55.19 -45.67
CA THR A 122 -29.44 -56.09 -44.87
C THR A 122 -29.00 -57.27 -45.74
N PRO A 123 -27.72 -57.71 -45.71
CA PRO A 123 -27.40 -59.09 -46.01
C PRO A 123 -27.66 -59.94 -44.75
N SER A 124 -28.42 -60.99 -44.96
CA SER A 124 -28.82 -62.05 -44.04
C SER A 124 -27.66 -62.71 -43.29
N LEU A 125 -27.74 -62.73 -41.96
CA LEU A 125 -26.96 -63.65 -41.11
C LEU A 125 -27.54 -65.05 -41.24
N LEU A 126 -26.74 -65.98 -41.77
CA LEU A 126 -27.01 -67.41 -41.73
C LEU A 126 -26.99 -67.89 -40.27
N THR A 127 -28.13 -68.40 -39.84
CA THR A 127 -28.29 -69.32 -38.72
C THR A 127 -27.30 -70.49 -38.85
N VAL A 128 -26.22 -70.46 -38.08
CA VAL A 128 -25.36 -71.62 -37.87
C VAL A 128 -25.89 -72.40 -36.67
N ARG A 129 -26.45 -73.57 -37.01
CA ARG A 129 -26.82 -74.67 -36.14
C ARG A 129 -25.59 -75.12 -35.34
N ILE A 130 -25.74 -75.23 -34.02
CA ILE A 130 -24.73 -75.76 -33.09
C ILE A 130 -24.49 -77.25 -33.39
N PRO A 131 -23.25 -77.73 -33.58
CA PRO A 131 -22.89 -79.09 -33.27
C PRO A 131 -22.37 -79.16 -31.84
N SER A 132 -22.85 -80.18 -31.15
CA SER A 132 -22.42 -80.57 -29.81
C SER A 132 -20.94 -80.98 -29.80
N GLY A 133 -20.27 -80.71 -28.68
CA GLY A 133 -19.08 -81.46 -28.25
C GLY A 133 -17.74 -81.06 -28.89
N GLY A 134 -16.85 -80.48 -28.09
CA GLY A 134 -15.40 -80.62 -28.30
C GLY A 134 -14.60 -79.41 -28.81
N SER A 135 -15.20 -78.38 -29.40
CA SER A 135 -14.42 -77.31 -30.07
C SER A 135 -14.69 -75.87 -29.58
N LYS A 136 -15.35 -75.71 -28.42
CA LYS A 136 -15.63 -74.38 -27.85
C LYS A 136 -14.38 -73.65 -27.39
N SER A 137 -13.39 -74.39 -26.86
CA SER A 137 -12.13 -73.80 -26.37
C SER A 137 -11.28 -73.26 -27.52
N VAL A 138 -11.16 -73.99 -28.64
CA VAL A 138 -10.32 -73.61 -29.78
C VAL A 138 -10.92 -72.45 -30.58
N HIS A 139 -12.26 -72.38 -30.72
CA HIS A 139 -12.92 -71.25 -31.38
C HIS A 139 -12.86 -69.97 -30.52
N LEU A 140 -13.06 -70.07 -29.20
CA LEU A 140 -12.83 -68.93 -28.30
C LEU A 140 -11.36 -68.50 -28.32
N LEU A 141 -10.41 -69.44 -28.32
CA LEU A 141 -8.98 -69.13 -28.42
C LEU A 141 -8.62 -68.47 -29.74
N LEU A 142 -9.12 -68.95 -30.89
CA LEU A 142 -8.88 -68.29 -32.18
C LEU A 142 -9.50 -66.90 -32.22
N GLN A 143 -10.69 -66.72 -31.64
CA GLN A 143 -11.37 -65.43 -31.58
C GLN A 143 -10.66 -64.46 -30.62
N PHE A 144 -10.15 -64.95 -29.49
CA PHE A 144 -9.28 -64.22 -28.58
C PHE A 144 -7.96 -63.88 -29.25
N HIS A 145 -7.31 -64.80 -29.95
CA HIS A 145 -6.04 -64.55 -30.63
C HIS A 145 -6.22 -63.56 -31.78
N ARG A 146 -7.35 -63.60 -32.49
CA ARG A 146 -7.70 -62.67 -33.57
C ARG A 146 -8.05 -61.29 -33.01
N LEU A 147 -8.78 -61.21 -31.90
CA LEU A 147 -8.99 -59.97 -31.16
C LEU A 147 -7.69 -59.42 -30.57
N GLN A 148 -6.81 -60.29 -30.10
CA GLN A 148 -5.51 -59.93 -29.51
C GLN A 148 -4.53 -59.49 -30.59
N LEU A 149 -4.52 -60.11 -31.77
CA LEU A 149 -3.80 -59.65 -32.97
C LEU A 149 -4.37 -58.33 -33.48
N GLN A 150 -5.69 -58.15 -33.47
CA GLN A 150 -6.34 -56.91 -33.87
C GLN A 150 -6.10 -55.78 -32.84
N LEU A 151 -6.03 -56.12 -31.55
CA LEU A 151 -5.63 -55.22 -30.48
C LEU A 151 -4.13 -54.87 -30.59
N HIS A 152 -3.27 -55.83 -30.89
CA HIS A 152 -1.83 -55.62 -31.14
C HIS A 152 -1.58 -54.80 -32.41
N PHE A 153 -2.43 -54.95 -33.43
CA PHE A 153 -2.44 -54.15 -34.66
C PHE A 153 -2.93 -52.72 -34.40
N LEU A 154 -3.86 -52.52 -33.46
CA LEU A 154 -4.32 -51.21 -33.01
C LEU A 154 -3.31 -50.52 -32.07
N LEU A 155 -2.64 -51.27 -31.19
CA LEU A 155 -1.59 -50.77 -30.29
C LEU A 155 -0.33 -50.31 -31.04
N ASN A 156 -0.04 -50.89 -32.21
CA ASN A 156 1.09 -50.52 -33.06
C ASN A 156 0.87 -49.26 -33.93
N ARG A 157 -0.28 -48.59 -33.83
CA ARG A 157 -0.49 -47.24 -34.37
C ARG A 157 -0.48 -46.18 -33.27
N ARG A 158 0.43 -46.29 -32.30
CA ARG A 158 0.76 -45.14 -31.45
C ARG A 158 1.29 -44.04 -32.36
N ILE A 159 0.60 -42.90 -32.36
CA ILE A 159 1.01 -41.71 -33.11
C ILE A 159 2.44 -41.36 -32.68
N THR A 160 3.37 -41.35 -33.62
CA THR A 160 4.77 -41.06 -33.34
C THR A 160 4.88 -39.65 -32.75
N TYR A 161 5.81 -39.45 -31.81
CA TYR A 161 6.03 -38.14 -31.18
C TYR A 161 6.26 -37.01 -32.21
N THR A 162 6.93 -37.33 -33.32
CA THR A 162 7.12 -36.43 -34.46
C THR A 162 5.80 -36.00 -35.10
N GLN A 163 4.88 -36.94 -35.33
CA GLN A 163 3.54 -36.66 -35.88
C GLN A 163 2.69 -35.87 -34.90
N ARG A 164 2.80 -36.13 -33.58
CA ARG A 164 2.12 -35.33 -32.54
C ARG A 164 2.56 -33.88 -32.58
N ILE A 165 3.88 -33.64 -32.62
CA ILE A 165 4.45 -32.30 -32.75
C ILE A 165 3.98 -31.62 -34.05
N GLU A 166 3.97 -32.35 -35.17
CA GLU A 166 3.51 -31.81 -36.45
C GLU A 166 2.05 -31.38 -36.40
N MET A 167 1.15 -32.21 -35.85
CA MET A 167 -0.26 -31.88 -35.67
C MET A 167 -0.46 -30.66 -34.78
N VAL A 168 0.24 -30.60 -33.65
CA VAL A 168 0.21 -29.45 -32.74
C VAL A 168 0.67 -28.18 -33.44
N ASN A 169 1.78 -28.24 -34.19
CA ASN A 169 2.29 -27.09 -34.93
C ASN A 169 1.33 -26.62 -36.03
N ILE A 170 0.63 -27.54 -36.71
CA ILE A 170 -0.40 -27.20 -37.69
C ILE A 170 -1.58 -26.51 -37.00
N GLU A 171 -2.07 -27.03 -35.87
CA GLU A 171 -3.14 -26.40 -35.10
C GLU A 171 -2.74 -25.00 -34.62
N ILE A 172 -1.52 -24.85 -34.09
CA ILE A 172 -1.00 -23.55 -33.65
C ILE A 172 -1.02 -22.54 -34.81
N ARG A 173 -0.55 -22.93 -36.01
CA ARG A 173 -0.60 -22.05 -37.19
C ARG A 173 -2.01 -21.66 -37.58
N GLU A 174 -2.96 -22.59 -37.53
CA GLU A 174 -4.36 -22.31 -37.83
C GLU A 174 -5.03 -21.41 -36.78
N LEU A 175 -4.73 -21.63 -35.50
CA LEU A 175 -5.18 -20.76 -34.40
C LEU A 175 -4.62 -19.35 -34.54
N GLN A 176 -3.33 -19.22 -34.85
CA GLN A 176 -2.69 -17.92 -35.13
C GLN A 176 -3.36 -17.21 -36.32
N LYS A 177 -3.68 -17.95 -37.39
CA LYS A 177 -4.37 -17.39 -38.56
C LYS A 177 -5.78 -16.92 -38.23
N LYS A 178 -6.54 -17.69 -37.45
CA LYS A 178 -7.88 -17.31 -36.96
C LYS A 178 -7.82 -16.08 -36.06
N LEU A 179 -6.86 -16.05 -35.13
CA LEU A 179 -6.62 -14.92 -34.24
C LEU A 179 -6.35 -13.64 -35.04
N LYS A 180 -5.44 -13.70 -36.01
CA LYS A 180 -5.11 -12.56 -36.89
C LYS A 180 -6.32 -12.07 -37.69
N LYS A 181 -7.18 -12.98 -38.17
CA LYS A 181 -8.43 -12.60 -38.86
C LYS A 181 -9.40 -11.88 -37.92
N ILE A 182 -9.61 -12.41 -36.72
CA ILE A 182 -10.48 -11.79 -35.70
C ILE A 182 -9.94 -10.41 -35.31
N GLU A 183 -8.64 -10.30 -35.09
CA GLU A 183 -7.96 -9.05 -34.78
C GLU A 183 -8.17 -8.01 -35.89
N GLN A 184 -7.96 -8.38 -37.16
CA GLN A 184 -8.20 -7.48 -38.29
C GLN A 184 -9.66 -7.03 -38.39
N ILE A 185 -10.62 -7.92 -38.17
CA ILE A 185 -12.05 -7.58 -38.16
C ILE A 185 -12.37 -6.63 -37.00
N SER A 186 -11.84 -6.92 -35.81
CA SER A 186 -12.01 -6.11 -34.61
C SER A 186 -11.44 -4.70 -34.80
N ILE A 187 -10.23 -4.58 -35.34
CA ILE A 187 -9.59 -3.30 -35.64
C ILE A 187 -10.42 -2.50 -36.65
N LYS A 188 -10.84 -3.13 -37.76
CA LYS A 188 -11.70 -2.47 -38.76
C LYS A 188 -13.01 -1.98 -38.13
N LYS A 189 -13.66 -2.80 -37.31
CA LYS A 189 -14.90 -2.44 -36.63
C LYS A 189 -14.69 -1.31 -35.62
N LYS A 190 -13.60 -1.35 -34.85
CA LYS A 190 -13.22 -0.29 -33.90
C LYS A 190 -13.01 1.04 -34.61
N ILE A 191 -12.26 1.05 -35.71
CA ILE A 191 -12.01 2.26 -36.51
C ILE A 191 -13.34 2.80 -37.07
N TYR A 192 -14.19 1.92 -37.63
CA TYR A 192 -15.50 2.30 -38.15
C TYR A 192 -16.40 2.92 -37.07
N LEU A 193 -16.50 2.28 -35.90
CA LEU A 193 -17.32 2.79 -34.80
C LEU A 193 -16.77 4.12 -34.26
N ARG A 194 -15.45 4.27 -34.19
CA ARG A 194 -14.82 5.55 -33.82
C ARG A 194 -15.17 6.65 -34.80
N ALA A 195 -15.01 6.41 -36.09
CA ALA A 195 -15.38 7.37 -37.13
C ALA A 195 -16.87 7.75 -37.05
N ARG A 196 -17.75 6.77 -36.77
CA ARG A 196 -19.19 7.03 -36.60
C ARG A 196 -19.50 7.87 -35.36
N ILE A 197 -18.79 7.65 -34.26
CA ILE A 197 -18.93 8.48 -33.06
C ILE A 197 -18.47 9.92 -33.35
N GLU A 198 -17.32 10.09 -34.00
CA GLU A 198 -16.80 11.40 -34.38
C GLU A 198 -17.76 12.14 -35.33
N GLU A 199 -18.29 11.46 -36.34
CA GLU A 199 -19.32 12.00 -37.25
C GLU A 199 -20.57 12.45 -36.48
N ASN A 200 -21.07 11.61 -35.58
CA ASN A 200 -22.24 11.95 -34.76
C ASN A 200 -21.95 13.15 -33.84
N GLN A 201 -20.76 13.24 -33.25
CA GLN A 201 -20.36 14.37 -32.40
C GLN A 201 -20.30 15.67 -33.21
N ILE A 202 -19.72 15.64 -34.41
CA ILE A 202 -19.68 16.79 -35.31
C ILE A 202 -21.11 17.21 -35.69
N SER A 203 -21.95 16.25 -36.09
CA SER A 203 -23.35 16.52 -36.46
C SER A 203 -24.15 17.13 -35.30
N ILE A 204 -23.99 16.61 -34.08
CA ILE A 204 -24.62 17.17 -32.88
C ILE A 204 -24.18 18.62 -32.67
N CYS A 205 -22.86 18.88 -32.72
CA CYS A 205 -22.32 20.23 -32.56
C CYS A 205 -22.83 21.20 -33.63
N GLU A 206 -22.93 20.78 -34.89
CA GLU A 206 -23.45 21.59 -35.99
C GLU A 206 -24.95 21.89 -35.81
N ILE A 207 -25.75 20.90 -35.42
CA ILE A 207 -27.17 21.08 -35.11
C ILE A 207 -27.36 22.08 -33.96
N PHE A 208 -26.57 21.96 -32.88
CA PHE A 208 -26.65 22.89 -31.76
C PHE A 208 -26.28 24.31 -32.16
N LYS A 209 -25.19 24.51 -32.92
CA LYS A 209 -24.80 25.83 -33.44
C LYS A 209 -25.89 26.43 -34.33
N ASN A 210 -26.41 25.63 -35.27
CA ASN A 210 -27.47 26.10 -36.16
C ASN A 210 -28.75 26.45 -35.39
N ARG A 211 -29.08 25.69 -34.33
CA ARG A 211 -30.19 26.01 -33.43
C ARG A 211 -29.98 27.32 -32.69
N GLU A 212 -28.79 27.54 -32.12
CA GLU A 212 -28.46 28.77 -31.41
C GLU A 212 -28.50 29.98 -32.36
N GLU A 213 -27.93 29.84 -33.55
CA GLU A 213 -27.95 30.90 -34.57
C GLU A 213 -29.37 31.22 -35.03
N PHE A 214 -30.22 30.20 -35.20
CA PHE A 214 -31.62 30.38 -35.51
C PHE A 214 -32.37 31.10 -34.39
N GLU A 215 -32.18 30.67 -33.15
CA GLU A 215 -32.82 31.30 -31.98
C GLU A 215 -32.41 32.77 -31.84
N GLU A 216 -31.12 33.08 -32.01
CA GLU A 216 -30.62 34.44 -31.91
C GLU A 216 -31.10 35.33 -33.07
N ASN A 217 -30.95 34.86 -34.31
CA ASN A 217 -31.16 35.70 -35.49
C ASN A 217 -32.62 35.75 -35.95
N VAL A 218 -33.38 34.67 -35.78
CA VAL A 218 -34.77 34.56 -36.25
C VAL A 218 -35.76 34.74 -35.10
N VAL A 219 -35.51 34.15 -33.93
CA VAL A 219 -36.47 34.22 -32.82
C VAL A 219 -36.28 35.50 -32.00
N GLN A 220 -35.07 35.83 -31.56
CA GLN A 220 -34.83 37.01 -30.72
C GLN A 220 -34.76 38.30 -31.53
N LYS A 221 -33.85 38.38 -32.51
CA LYS A 221 -33.66 39.57 -33.37
C LYS A 221 -34.70 39.67 -34.49
N GLY A 222 -35.43 38.59 -34.76
CA GLY A 222 -36.36 38.51 -35.87
C GLY A 222 -37.76 39.04 -35.57
N ILE A 223 -38.15 39.20 -34.30
CA ILE A 223 -39.46 39.74 -33.92
C ILE A 223 -39.59 41.21 -34.37
N ASP A 224 -40.69 41.53 -35.03
CA ASP A 224 -41.04 42.91 -35.34
C ASP A 224 -41.47 43.64 -34.07
N SER A 225 -40.85 44.78 -33.79
CA SER A 225 -41.12 45.60 -32.60
C SER A 225 -42.57 46.11 -32.51
N ILE A 226 -43.27 46.17 -33.63
CA ILE A 226 -44.65 46.67 -33.72
C ILE A 226 -45.67 45.52 -33.69
N THR A 227 -45.38 44.40 -34.38
CA THR A 227 -46.34 43.31 -34.59
C THR A 227 -46.16 42.16 -33.58
N GLY A 228 -45.00 42.06 -32.93
CA GLY A 228 -44.66 40.96 -32.02
C GLY A 228 -44.55 39.59 -32.70
N LYS A 229 -44.61 39.54 -34.05
CA LYS A 229 -44.53 38.33 -34.87
C LYS A 229 -43.24 38.33 -35.67
N ILE A 230 -42.78 37.15 -36.06
CA ILE A 230 -41.59 36.99 -36.91
C ILE A 230 -42.02 37.08 -38.38
N PRO A 231 -41.47 38.01 -39.18
CA PRO A 231 -41.71 38.06 -40.62
C PRO A 231 -41.22 36.81 -41.33
N ALA A 232 -42.01 36.33 -42.29
CA ALA A 232 -41.61 35.22 -43.15
C ALA A 232 -40.30 35.50 -43.92
N GLU A 233 -40.07 36.77 -44.31
CA GLU A 233 -38.87 37.19 -45.03
C GLU A 233 -37.57 36.95 -44.24
N LYS A 234 -37.58 37.20 -42.91
CA LYS A 234 -36.40 36.96 -42.06
C LYS A 234 -36.07 35.47 -41.96
N PHE A 235 -37.09 34.61 -41.90
CA PHE A 235 -36.91 33.17 -41.93
C PHE A 235 -36.36 32.70 -43.29
N ILE A 236 -36.93 33.19 -44.40
CA ILE A 236 -36.49 32.85 -45.76
C ILE A 236 -35.02 33.24 -45.95
N ARG A 237 -34.63 34.45 -45.56
CA ARG A 237 -33.24 34.91 -45.65
C ARG A 237 -32.27 34.04 -44.84
N PHE A 238 -32.65 33.64 -43.63
CA PHE A 238 -31.83 32.73 -42.83
C PHE A 238 -31.61 31.37 -43.51
N ILE A 239 -32.65 30.81 -44.12
CA ILE A 239 -32.55 29.55 -44.87
C ILE A 239 -31.67 29.72 -46.11
N GLU A 240 -31.83 30.80 -46.87
CA GLU A 240 -30.99 31.10 -48.04
C GLU A 240 -29.51 31.25 -47.68
N ASP A 241 -29.20 31.96 -46.59
CA ASP A 241 -27.83 32.13 -46.13
C ASP A 241 -27.24 30.81 -45.59
N SER A 242 -28.05 30.00 -44.89
CA SER A 242 -27.68 28.66 -44.47
C SER A 242 -27.33 27.74 -45.65
N LEU A 243 -28.13 27.80 -46.73
CA LEU A 243 -27.88 27.03 -47.96
C LEU A 243 -26.57 27.46 -48.64
N LYS A 244 -26.28 28.77 -48.72
CA LYS A 244 -25.00 29.25 -49.26
C LYS A 244 -23.80 28.71 -48.48
N VAL A 245 -23.89 28.65 -47.15
CA VAL A 245 -22.82 28.10 -46.30
C VAL A 245 -22.62 26.60 -46.59
N VAL A 246 -23.71 25.84 -46.72
CA VAL A 246 -23.67 24.41 -47.08
C VAL A 246 -23.00 24.20 -48.45
N ASP A 247 -23.31 25.04 -49.44
CA ASP A 247 -22.70 24.95 -50.77
C ASP A 247 -21.18 25.21 -50.73
N ILE A 248 -20.75 26.22 -49.98
CA ILE A 248 -19.32 26.52 -49.77
C ILE A 248 -18.61 25.34 -49.13
N ILE A 249 -19.19 24.75 -48.08
CA ILE A 249 -18.61 23.60 -47.38
C ILE A 249 -18.55 22.38 -48.31
N THR A 250 -19.59 22.16 -49.11
CA THR A 250 -19.67 21.05 -50.07
C THR A 250 -18.53 21.14 -51.10
N GLU A 251 -18.30 22.33 -51.67
CA GLU A 251 -17.18 22.54 -52.59
C GLU A 251 -15.81 22.36 -51.91
N GLN A 252 -15.65 22.83 -50.67
CA GLN A 252 -14.44 22.58 -49.90
C GLN A 252 -14.20 21.08 -49.65
N ILE A 253 -15.23 20.33 -49.27
CA ILE A 253 -15.14 18.87 -49.09
C ILE A 253 -14.80 18.19 -50.42
N ARG A 254 -15.39 18.63 -51.54
CA ARG A 254 -15.08 18.11 -52.87
C ARG A 254 -13.62 18.29 -53.24
N LEU A 255 -13.03 19.47 -53.00
CA LEU A 255 -11.60 19.75 -53.21
C LEU A 255 -10.68 18.93 -52.29
N LYS A 256 -11.05 18.77 -51.01
CA LYS A 256 -10.31 17.90 -50.09
C LYS A 256 -10.35 16.44 -50.55
N MET A 257 -11.51 15.97 -51.02
CA MET A 257 -11.70 14.61 -51.52
C MET A 257 -10.85 14.34 -52.77
N THR A 258 -10.79 15.27 -53.73
CA THR A 258 -9.92 15.12 -54.92
C THR A 258 -8.44 15.09 -54.53
N THR A 259 -8.03 15.93 -53.56
CA THR A 259 -6.65 15.97 -53.03
C THR A 259 -6.27 14.65 -52.37
N ILE A 260 -7.10 14.14 -51.45
CA ILE A 260 -6.86 12.86 -50.77
C ILE A 260 -6.84 11.70 -51.78
N LYS A 261 -7.77 11.67 -52.76
CA LYS A 261 -7.75 10.68 -53.84
C LYS A 261 -6.45 10.73 -54.65
N CYS A 262 -5.89 11.91 -54.89
CA CYS A 262 -4.59 12.06 -55.55
C CYS A 262 -3.45 11.50 -54.69
N GLN A 263 -3.41 11.85 -53.40
CA GLN A 263 -2.42 11.33 -52.46
C GLN A 263 -2.47 9.81 -52.33
N ILE A 264 -3.67 9.22 -52.20
CA ILE A 264 -3.85 7.76 -52.16
C ILE A 264 -3.30 7.11 -53.43
N ARG A 265 -3.59 7.68 -54.61
CA ARG A 265 -3.04 7.17 -55.89
C ARG A 265 -1.51 7.23 -55.90
N LYS A 266 -0.93 8.34 -55.44
CA LYS A 266 0.54 8.51 -55.35
C LYS A 266 1.16 7.48 -54.42
N VAL A 267 0.61 7.31 -53.21
CA VAL A 267 1.12 6.34 -52.21
C VAL A 267 0.97 4.91 -52.71
N LYS A 268 -0.18 4.55 -53.32
CA LYS A 268 -0.36 3.23 -53.93
C LYS A 268 0.62 2.97 -55.07
N LEU A 269 0.92 3.98 -55.89
CA LEU A 269 1.91 3.86 -56.95
C LEU A 269 3.32 3.67 -56.38
N GLN A 270 3.68 4.42 -55.33
CA GLN A 270 4.94 4.25 -54.63
C GLN A 270 5.06 2.87 -53.97
N LEU A 271 3.96 2.36 -53.39
CA LEU A 271 3.92 1.02 -52.81
C LEU A 271 4.14 -0.03 -53.89
N ARG A 272 3.41 0.03 -55.02
CA ARG A 272 3.64 -0.89 -56.15
C ARG A 272 5.05 -0.79 -56.70
N HIS A 273 5.59 0.42 -56.85
CA HIS A 273 6.97 0.57 -57.29
C HIS A 273 7.97 -0.05 -56.30
N ARG A 274 7.72 0.04 -54.98
CA ARG A 274 8.54 -0.64 -53.96
C ARG A 274 8.35 -2.16 -53.93
N GLU A 275 7.14 -2.65 -54.20
CA GLU A 275 6.84 -4.08 -54.32
C GLU A 275 7.46 -4.69 -55.59
N GLU A 276 7.40 -3.98 -56.71
CA GLU A 276 7.97 -4.36 -58.03
C GLU A 276 9.50 -4.29 -58.03
N LEU A 277 10.10 -3.32 -57.32
CA LEU A 277 11.55 -3.25 -57.10
C LEU A 277 12.06 -4.36 -56.16
N GLY A 278 11.15 -5.15 -55.59
CA GLY A 278 11.46 -6.13 -54.58
C GLY A 278 11.96 -5.47 -53.30
N GLU A 279 11.76 -6.14 -52.18
CA GLU A 279 12.31 -5.77 -50.88
C GLU A 279 13.84 -6.00 -50.86
N ALA A 280 14.58 -5.37 -51.77
CA ALA A 280 16.03 -5.24 -51.72
C ALA A 280 16.34 -3.88 -51.10
N LEU A 281 16.80 -3.86 -49.84
CA LEU A 281 17.38 -2.68 -49.23
C LEU A 281 18.37 -2.06 -50.23
N ARG A 282 18.15 -0.80 -50.61
CA ARG A 282 19.09 -0.11 -51.48
C ARG A 282 20.35 0.18 -50.68
N VAL A 283 21.51 0.19 -51.32
CA VAL A 283 22.79 0.57 -50.69
C VAL A 283 22.68 1.91 -49.95
N ILE A 284 21.85 2.82 -50.48
CA ILE A 284 21.52 4.12 -49.88
C ILE A 284 20.83 3.99 -48.52
N ASP A 285 19.98 2.97 -48.32
CA ASP A 285 19.31 2.73 -47.02
C ASP A 285 20.32 2.27 -45.95
N PHE A 286 21.34 1.50 -46.35
CA PHE A 286 22.45 1.12 -45.45
C PHE A 286 23.38 2.30 -45.14
N GLU A 287 23.66 3.15 -46.14
CA GLU A 287 24.43 4.38 -45.93
C GLU A 287 23.68 5.36 -45.02
N GLN A 288 22.37 5.52 -45.21
CA GLN A 288 21.53 6.33 -44.33
C GLN A 288 21.56 5.79 -42.90
N LEU A 289 21.41 4.48 -42.70
CA LEU A 289 21.49 3.88 -41.36
C LEU A 289 22.87 4.09 -40.73
N LYS A 290 23.95 4.02 -41.52
CA LYS A 290 25.32 4.27 -41.05
C LYS A 290 25.50 5.73 -40.62
N ILE A 291 24.96 6.68 -41.39
CA ILE A 291 24.98 8.11 -41.07
C ILE A 291 24.16 8.38 -39.80
N GLU A 292 22.94 7.83 -39.71
CA GLU A 292 22.08 7.99 -38.53
C GLU A 292 22.74 7.41 -37.27
N ASN A 293 23.39 6.26 -37.38
CA ASN A 293 24.11 5.65 -36.28
C ASN A 293 25.33 6.51 -35.87
N GLN A 294 26.10 7.03 -36.83
CA GLN A 294 27.20 7.96 -36.54
C GLN A 294 26.72 9.23 -35.83
N ILE A 295 25.60 9.81 -36.26
CA ILE A 295 24.98 10.98 -35.60
C ILE A 295 24.53 10.63 -34.17
N CYS A 296 23.94 9.45 -33.97
CA CYS A 296 23.54 8.98 -32.64
C CYS A 296 24.75 8.79 -31.71
N VAL A 297 25.84 8.20 -32.20
CA VAL A 297 27.09 8.03 -31.44
C VAL A 297 27.68 9.38 -31.06
N GLN A 298 27.76 10.34 -31.99
CA GLN A 298 28.23 11.69 -31.70
C GLN A 298 27.40 12.37 -30.61
N LYS A 299 26.06 12.27 -30.68
CA LYS A 299 25.18 12.82 -29.64
C LYS A 299 25.39 12.14 -28.28
N ILE A 300 25.63 10.83 -28.26
CA ILE A 300 25.95 10.10 -27.03
C ILE A 300 27.27 10.61 -26.45
N ASP A 301 28.29 10.80 -27.28
CA ASP A 301 29.60 11.32 -26.84
C ASP A 301 29.52 12.75 -26.31
N GLU A 302 28.76 13.63 -26.97
CA GLU A 302 28.48 15.00 -26.47
C GLU A 302 27.80 14.97 -25.10
N LYS A 303 26.78 14.11 -24.93
CA LYS A 303 26.09 13.95 -23.65
C LYS A 303 26.99 13.36 -22.57
N ASN A 304 27.88 12.43 -22.92
CA ASN A 304 28.87 11.87 -22.00
C ASN A 304 29.92 12.91 -21.58
N GLN A 305 30.40 13.75 -22.50
CA GLN A 305 31.29 14.86 -22.18
C GLN A 305 30.62 15.86 -21.24
N TYR A 306 29.35 16.18 -21.48
CA TYR A 306 28.57 17.02 -20.57
C TYR A 306 28.43 16.39 -19.17
N LEU A 307 28.11 15.09 -19.11
CA LEU A 307 28.01 14.35 -17.84
C LEU A 307 29.35 14.35 -17.09
N LEU A 308 30.47 14.16 -17.78
CA LEU A 308 31.81 14.26 -17.19
C LEU A 308 32.10 15.66 -16.67
N GLY A 309 31.74 16.71 -17.42
CA GLY A 309 31.86 18.10 -16.96
C GLY A 309 31.03 18.36 -15.70
N MET A 310 29.79 17.87 -15.68
CA MET A 310 28.90 18.00 -14.53
C MET A 310 29.41 17.21 -13.32
N LYS A 311 30.01 16.03 -13.52
CA LYS A 311 30.66 15.27 -12.45
C LYS A 311 31.83 16.04 -11.84
N ARG A 312 32.71 16.63 -12.65
CA ARG A 312 33.82 17.47 -12.15
C ARG A 312 33.30 18.69 -11.38
N PHE A 313 32.21 19.31 -11.86
CA PHE A 313 31.57 20.40 -11.15
C PHE A 313 31.01 19.94 -9.80
N ALA A 314 30.35 18.78 -9.74
CA ALA A 314 29.85 18.19 -8.50
C ALA A 314 30.99 17.87 -7.51
N GLU A 315 32.10 17.31 -7.99
CA GLU A 315 33.31 17.07 -7.17
C GLU A 315 33.89 18.38 -6.61
N THR A 316 33.93 19.43 -7.44
CA THR A 316 34.39 20.76 -7.02
C THR A 316 33.43 21.36 -5.98
N PHE A 317 32.12 21.23 -6.20
CA PHE A 317 31.10 21.69 -5.27
C PHE A 317 31.19 20.97 -3.92
N ASP A 318 31.37 19.65 -3.93
CA ASP A 318 31.57 18.86 -2.71
C ASP A 318 32.82 19.30 -1.94
N PHE A 319 33.92 19.58 -2.64
CA PHE A 319 35.12 20.17 -2.02
C PHE A 319 34.83 21.51 -1.34
N PHE A 320 34.08 22.41 -2.00
CA PHE A 320 33.70 23.69 -1.40
C PHE A 320 32.77 23.53 -0.19
N VAL A 321 31.78 22.64 -0.28
CA VAL A 321 30.87 22.33 0.83
C VAL A 321 31.66 21.80 2.03
N ASN A 322 32.58 20.86 1.82
CA ASN A 322 33.42 20.31 2.89
C ASN A 322 34.34 21.38 3.50
N LYS A 323 34.90 22.28 2.70
CA LYS A 323 35.68 23.42 3.20
C LYS A 323 34.85 24.35 4.08
N LEU A 324 33.64 24.71 3.64
CA LEU A 324 32.73 25.55 4.41
C LEU A 324 32.29 24.88 5.70
N ASN A 325 31.99 23.57 5.68
CA ASN A 325 31.65 22.81 6.88
C ASN A 325 32.78 22.83 7.91
N HIS A 326 34.03 22.61 7.49
CA HIS A 326 35.19 22.68 8.38
C HIS A 326 35.37 24.08 8.98
N GLU A 327 35.13 25.13 8.20
CA GLU A 327 35.21 26.51 8.69
C GLU A 327 34.10 26.83 9.72
N VAL A 328 32.88 26.36 9.47
CA VAL A 328 31.76 26.47 10.42
C VAL A 328 32.06 25.70 11.71
N GLU A 329 32.53 24.45 11.63
CA GLU A 329 32.90 23.65 12.79
C GLU A 329 34.00 24.33 13.62
N PHE A 330 34.98 24.94 12.94
CA PHE A 330 36.06 25.68 13.59
C PHE A 330 35.55 26.92 14.35
N ILE A 331 34.63 27.69 13.74
CA ILE A 331 34.00 28.85 14.39
C ILE A 331 33.16 28.40 15.59
N ILE A 332 32.35 27.36 15.44
CA ILE A 332 31.54 26.78 16.53
C ILE A 332 32.44 26.32 17.67
N GLY A 333 33.55 25.63 17.38
CA GLY A 333 34.53 25.20 18.36
C GLY A 333 35.12 26.37 19.16
N ARG A 334 35.52 27.45 18.48
CA ARG A 334 36.02 28.67 19.13
C ARG A 334 34.98 29.37 20.00
N TYR A 335 33.74 29.44 19.52
CA TYR A 335 32.65 30.03 20.27
C TYR A 335 32.33 29.22 21.53
N ASN A 336 32.28 27.90 21.43
CA ASN A 336 32.05 26.99 22.55
C ASN A 336 33.13 27.10 23.63
N ILE A 337 34.41 27.20 23.24
CA ILE A 337 35.51 27.43 24.20
C ILE A 337 35.32 28.76 24.93
N THR A 338 34.97 29.82 24.19
CA THR A 338 34.77 31.16 24.75
C THR A 338 33.57 31.17 25.71
N LEU A 339 32.45 30.59 25.30
CA LEU A 339 31.26 30.44 26.13
C LEU A 339 31.54 29.64 27.40
N SER A 340 32.32 28.56 27.31
CA SER A 340 32.75 27.77 28.48
C SER A 340 33.61 28.59 29.45
N LYS A 341 34.51 29.44 28.95
CA LYS A 341 35.28 30.38 29.79
C LYS A 341 34.37 31.37 30.50
N HIS A 342 33.41 31.97 29.78
CA HIS A 342 32.45 32.89 30.39
C HIS A 342 31.56 32.19 31.43
N LYS A 343 31.09 30.98 31.14
CA LYS A 343 30.34 30.15 32.10
C LYS A 343 31.12 29.93 33.39
N LYS A 344 32.37 29.49 33.30
CA LYS A 344 33.25 29.32 34.48
C LYS A 344 33.43 30.60 35.29
N LYS A 345 33.57 31.76 34.63
CA LYS A 345 33.66 33.07 35.31
C LYS A 345 32.36 33.40 36.05
N VAL A 346 31.21 33.18 35.43
CA VAL A 346 29.89 33.40 36.05
C VAL A 346 29.70 32.48 37.24
N ASP A 347 30.04 31.19 37.11
CA ASP A 347 29.96 30.22 38.21
C ASP A 347 30.83 30.66 39.40
N GLY A 348 32.06 31.14 39.12
CA GLY A 348 32.94 31.70 40.15
C GLY A 348 32.37 32.95 40.84
N LEU A 349 31.81 33.88 40.07
CA LEU A 349 31.14 35.07 40.63
C LEU A 349 29.91 34.70 41.46
N MET A 350 29.16 33.68 41.04
CA MET A 350 27.98 33.18 41.77
C MET A 350 28.38 32.57 43.12
N LEU A 351 29.50 31.83 43.18
CA LEU A 351 30.06 31.34 44.44
C LEU A 351 30.43 32.49 45.38
N ILE A 352 31.14 33.51 44.88
CA ILE A 352 31.51 34.70 45.66
C ILE A 352 30.26 35.43 46.16
N MET A 353 29.28 35.65 45.28
CA MET A 353 28.02 36.31 45.63
C MET A 353 27.28 35.55 46.73
N ASN A 354 27.23 34.22 46.66
CA ASN A 354 26.63 33.39 47.70
C ASN A 354 27.40 33.48 49.03
N GLN A 355 28.74 33.51 49.00
CA GLN A 355 29.55 33.73 50.20
C GLN A 355 29.28 35.10 50.84
N VAL A 356 29.23 36.16 50.03
CA VAL A 356 28.91 37.51 50.50
C VAL A 356 27.50 37.57 51.06
N LYS A 357 26.52 36.95 50.38
CA LYS A 357 25.14 36.85 50.87
C LYS A 357 25.08 36.18 52.24
N ASN A 358 25.79 35.07 52.43
CA ASN A 358 25.87 34.38 53.73
C ASN A 358 26.53 35.24 54.81
N LYS A 359 27.61 35.97 54.47
CA LYS A 359 28.26 36.93 55.38
C LYS A 359 27.34 38.09 55.76
N ILE A 360 26.54 38.60 54.82
CA ILE A 360 25.54 39.64 55.08
C ILE A 360 24.47 39.10 56.05
N VAL A 361 23.99 37.88 55.85
CA VAL A 361 23.01 37.26 56.75
C VAL A 361 23.58 37.09 58.16
N SER A 362 24.81 36.57 58.30
CA SER A 362 25.44 36.41 59.62
C SER A 362 25.69 37.75 60.30
N LYS A 363 26.15 38.77 59.57
CA LYS A 363 26.32 40.13 60.11
C LYS A 363 24.99 40.78 60.49
N LYS A 364 23.92 40.60 59.70
CA LYS A 364 22.57 41.05 60.09
C LYS A 364 22.10 40.40 61.39
N GLN A 365 22.32 39.10 61.57
CA GLN A 365 22.00 38.41 62.83
C GLN A 365 22.82 38.95 64.00
N GLU A 366 24.10 39.25 63.80
CA GLU A 366 24.97 39.86 64.81
C GLU A 366 24.49 41.26 65.22
N ILE A 367 24.09 42.09 64.26
CA ILE A 367 23.51 43.42 64.51
C ILE A 367 22.25 43.31 65.38
N VAL A 368 21.34 42.38 65.07
CA VAL A 368 20.12 42.17 65.88
C VAL A 368 20.47 41.79 67.33
N LYS A 369 21.47 40.91 67.53
CA LYS A 369 21.94 40.54 68.89
C LYS A 369 22.57 41.72 69.64
N LEU A 370 23.31 42.59 68.94
CA LEU A 370 23.89 43.79 69.54
C LEU A 370 22.81 44.81 69.89
N GLN A 371 21.82 45.01 69.02
CA GLN A 371 20.68 45.89 69.29
C GLN A 371 19.87 45.43 70.51
N SER A 372 19.62 44.13 70.66
CA SER A 372 18.94 43.62 71.86
C SER A 372 19.75 43.85 73.14
N LYS A 373 21.08 43.68 73.08
CA LYS A 373 21.98 44.00 74.19
C LYS A 373 21.97 45.50 74.51
N GLN A 374 22.02 46.36 73.49
CA GLN A 374 21.96 47.82 73.64
C GLN A 374 20.66 48.27 74.33
N ILE A 375 19.52 47.66 73.95
CA ILE A 375 18.23 47.93 74.61
C ILE A 375 18.28 47.49 76.08
N ALA A 376 18.81 46.29 76.37
CA ALA A 376 18.94 45.79 77.74
C ALA A 376 19.84 46.71 78.61
N THR A 377 21.00 47.11 78.11
CA THR A 377 21.90 48.04 78.81
C THR A 377 21.27 49.41 79.01
N LYS A 378 20.48 49.91 78.05
CA LYS A 378 19.77 51.17 78.20
C LYS A 378 18.71 51.11 79.29
N ILE A 379 17.98 49.99 79.39
CA ILE A 379 17.04 49.75 80.50
C ILE A 379 17.76 49.71 81.85
N GLU A 380 18.95 49.11 81.92
CA GLU A 380 19.78 49.11 83.13
C GLU A 380 20.25 50.52 83.50
N ILE A 381 20.77 51.29 82.55
CA ILE A 381 21.16 52.70 82.75
C ILE A 381 19.96 53.51 83.26
N ASP A 382 18.78 53.37 82.66
CA ASP A 382 17.57 54.08 83.09
C ASP A 382 17.17 53.70 84.53
N LYS A 383 17.40 52.45 84.96
CA LYS A 383 17.16 52.02 86.35
C LYS A 383 18.18 52.64 87.31
N GLU A 384 19.46 52.58 86.96
CA GLU A 384 20.55 53.18 87.76
C GLU A 384 20.39 54.71 87.85
N GLU A 385 20.00 55.38 86.78
CA GLU A 385 19.68 56.81 86.79
C GLU A 385 18.52 57.15 87.71
N LYS A 386 17.47 56.31 87.75
CA LYS A 386 16.37 56.47 88.71
C LYS A 386 16.84 56.31 90.14
N GLN A 387 17.71 55.32 90.41
CA GLN A 387 18.31 55.15 91.72
C GLN A 387 19.19 56.35 92.09
N LEU A 388 20.05 56.84 91.19
CA LEU A 388 20.86 58.02 91.39
C LEU A 388 20.02 59.27 91.65
N LYS A 389 18.92 59.45 90.92
CA LYS A 389 17.96 60.55 91.16
C LYS A 389 17.37 60.46 92.56
N SER A 390 16.95 59.26 93.00
CA SER A 390 16.42 59.06 94.36
C SER A 390 17.47 59.34 95.46
N ILE A 391 18.74 58.96 95.24
CA ILE A 391 19.84 59.28 96.15
C ILE A 391 20.15 60.78 96.13
N THR A 392 20.09 61.43 94.96
CA THR A 392 20.32 62.88 94.81
C THR A 392 19.21 63.68 95.50
N GLU A 393 17.95 63.26 95.38
CA GLU A 393 16.84 63.81 96.16
C GLU A 393 17.07 63.62 97.67
N LEU A 394 17.53 62.44 98.11
CA LEU A 394 17.90 62.22 99.51
C LEU A 394 19.04 63.15 99.96
N ILE A 395 20.08 63.38 99.14
CA ILE A 395 21.20 64.29 99.44
C ILE A 395 20.72 65.75 99.48
N ASN A 396 19.89 66.18 98.54
CA ASN A 396 19.37 67.55 98.50
C ASN A 396 18.40 67.82 99.66
N ASN A 397 17.65 66.80 100.09
CA ASN A 397 16.84 66.85 101.30
C ASN A 397 17.67 66.71 102.59
N PHE A 398 18.93 66.27 102.47
CA PHE A 398 19.91 66.25 103.55
C PHE A 398 20.57 67.62 103.68
N GLU A 399 19.81 68.58 104.20
CA GLU A 399 20.38 69.88 104.54
C GLU A 399 21.11 69.77 105.89
N ILE A 400 22.44 69.83 105.84
CA ILE A 400 23.28 70.01 107.02
C ILE A 400 22.82 71.32 107.68
N PRO A 401 22.30 71.31 108.91
CA PRO A 401 21.75 72.50 109.55
C PRO A 401 22.78 73.64 109.53
N ASN A 402 22.38 74.80 108.99
CA ASN A 402 23.22 75.97 108.82
C ASN A 402 23.96 76.29 110.13
N ILE A 403 25.29 76.47 110.06
CA ILE A 403 26.14 76.74 111.22
C ILE A 403 25.61 77.95 112.00
N VAL A 404 25.02 78.94 111.32
CA VAL A 404 24.39 80.10 111.96
C VAL A 404 23.12 79.74 112.72
N ASP A 405 22.32 78.77 112.23
CA ASP A 405 21.14 78.28 112.94
C ASP A 405 21.49 77.35 114.09
N SER A 406 22.55 76.54 113.99
CA SER A 406 23.09 75.80 115.14
C SER A 406 23.73 76.73 116.19
N ILE A 407 24.32 77.86 115.77
CA ILE A 407 24.82 78.93 116.65
C ILE A 407 23.65 79.70 117.27
N LYS A 408 22.57 80.01 116.53
CA LYS A 408 21.33 80.60 117.08
C LYS A 408 20.64 79.64 118.03
N LEU A 409 20.60 78.34 117.74
CA LEU A 409 20.09 77.31 118.65
C LEU A 409 20.96 77.24 119.90
N ARG A 410 22.29 77.31 119.77
CA ARG A 410 23.24 77.40 120.89
C ARG A 410 23.09 78.69 121.69
N MET A 411 22.88 79.83 121.05
CA MET A 411 22.66 81.12 121.71
C MET A 411 21.32 81.12 122.46
N LYS A 412 20.24 80.63 121.83
CA LYS A 412 18.96 80.38 122.51
C LYS A 412 19.13 79.43 123.67
N LEU A 413 19.91 78.37 123.53
CA LEU A 413 20.19 77.41 124.61
C LEU A 413 21.01 78.06 125.75
N GLN A 414 21.97 78.95 125.43
CA GLN A 414 22.71 79.74 126.43
C GLN A 414 21.82 80.78 127.13
N GLU A 415 20.90 81.40 126.41
CA GLU A 415 19.96 82.38 126.94
C GLU A 415 18.90 81.72 127.82
N LEU A 416 18.35 80.58 127.38
CA LEU A 416 17.52 79.67 128.19
C LEU A 416 18.28 79.14 129.41
N GLN A 417 19.58 78.83 129.31
CA GLN A 417 20.39 78.47 130.48
C GLN A 417 20.60 79.63 131.44
N ARG A 418 20.73 80.88 130.96
CA ARG A 418 20.79 82.08 131.82
C ARG A 418 19.45 82.34 132.51
N ILE A 419 18.33 82.16 131.80
CA ILE A 419 16.97 82.26 132.35
C ILE A 419 16.74 81.13 133.35
N HIS A 420 17.12 79.89 133.04
CA HIS A 420 17.07 78.76 133.96
C HIS A 420 17.92 79.01 135.22
N LYS A 421 19.13 79.58 135.10
CA LYS A 421 19.93 79.98 136.27
C LYS A 421 19.28 81.11 137.09
N ARG A 422 18.61 82.06 136.44
CA ARG A 422 17.87 83.15 137.11
C ARG A 422 16.65 82.61 137.86
N LEU A 423 15.83 81.79 137.21
CA LEU A 423 14.68 81.12 137.80
C LEU A 423 15.10 80.10 138.87
N SER A 424 16.25 79.44 138.70
CA SER A 424 16.81 78.57 139.74
C SER A 424 17.28 79.37 140.95
N ARG A 425 17.84 80.57 140.77
CA ARG A 425 18.17 81.50 141.87
C ARG A 425 16.93 82.10 142.52
N GLU A 426 15.88 82.44 141.76
CA GLU A 426 14.57 82.84 142.32
C GLU A 426 13.91 81.69 143.08
N ARG A 427 14.03 80.45 142.59
CA ARG A 427 13.60 79.23 143.30
C ARG A 427 14.43 78.98 144.56
N GLU A 428 15.73 79.29 144.55
CA GLU A 428 16.61 79.22 145.72
C GLU A 428 16.23 80.31 146.76
N ILE A 429 15.90 81.53 146.31
CA ILE A 429 15.42 82.64 147.15
C ILE A 429 14.02 82.33 147.71
N GLN A 430 13.14 81.71 146.93
CA GLN A 430 11.85 81.17 147.39
C GLN A 430 12.05 79.99 148.37
N ARG A 431 13.04 79.12 148.18
CA ARG A 431 13.42 78.06 149.14
C ARG A 431 14.01 78.61 150.44
N LEU A 432 14.78 79.71 150.39
CA LEU A 432 15.34 80.37 151.57
C LEU A 432 14.27 81.16 152.35
N THR A 433 13.32 81.78 151.66
CA THR A 433 12.15 82.44 152.29
C THR A 433 11.13 81.43 152.85
N PHE A 434 11.04 80.21 152.30
CA PHE A 434 10.30 79.09 152.93
C PHE A 434 11.07 78.40 154.08
N LYS A 435 12.39 78.59 154.19
CA LYS A 435 13.22 78.14 155.32
C LYS A 435 13.31 79.13 156.48
N SER A 436 12.87 80.38 156.33
CA SER A 436 12.75 81.36 157.43
C SER A 436 11.32 81.53 157.97
N ARG A 437 10.41 80.62 157.60
CA ARG A 437 9.11 80.36 158.25
C ARG A 437 9.04 78.90 158.69
N LYS A 438 9.96 78.52 159.58
CA LYS A 438 9.78 77.53 160.64
C LYS A 438 10.86 77.71 161.69
#